data_AF-A0A4Q5S2H1-F1
#
_entry.id   AF-A0A4Q5S2H1-F1
#
_cell.length_a   1.000
_cell.length_b   1.000
_cell.length_c   1.000
_cell.angle_alpha   90.00
_cell.angle_beta   90.00
_cell.angle_gamma   90.00
#
_symmetry.space_group_name_H-M   'P 1'
#
loop_
_entity.id
_entity.type
_entity.pdbx_description
1 polymer ?
#
loop_
_entity_poly.entity_id
_entity_poly.type
_entity_poly.pdbx_seq_one_letter_code
_entity_poly.pdbx_strand_id
1 'polypeptide(L)'
;MNYTQGIKSENSGIDIKTSEGAAVRAVFAGEVSRVQNLEGSYLVVIKHGTYFTAYVYLRSVSVSAGQKVSLKQTIGTAGVDPESGDSQVHFELWKNLVPQNPQGWIANN
;
A
#
# COMPACT_ATOMS: atom_id res chain seq x y z
N MET A 1 29.28 3.39 17.41
CA MET A 1 28.63 3.43 16.08
C MET A 1 27.34 4.23 16.19
N ASN A 2 27.17 5.22 15.32
CA ASN A 2 26.19 6.30 15.46
C ASN A 2 24.76 5.84 15.12
N TYR A 3 23.86 5.96 16.10
CA TYR A 3 22.42 5.91 15.88
C TYR A 3 21.97 7.27 15.37
N THR A 4 21.71 7.41 14.07
CA THR A 4 21.06 8.61 13.54
C THR A 4 19.58 8.58 13.94
N GLN A 5 19.29 9.20 15.09
CA GLN A 5 17.97 9.76 15.38
C GLN A 5 17.66 10.80 14.30
N GLY A 6 16.79 10.44 13.36
CA GLY A 6 16.30 11.33 12.33
C GLY A 6 14.77 11.25 12.26
N ILE A 7 14.12 12.18 12.97
CA ILE A 7 12.71 12.58 12.82
C ILE A 7 11.65 11.54 13.29
N LYS A 8 11.03 11.84 14.44
CA LYS A 8 9.74 11.31 14.88
C LYS A 8 8.66 11.61 13.84
N SER A 9 8.12 10.57 13.23
CA SER A 9 6.74 10.53 12.74
C SER A 9 6.19 9.17 13.17
N GLU A 10 5.18 9.12 14.02
CA GLU A 10 4.52 7.86 14.44
C GLU A 10 3.76 7.15 13.29
N ASN A 11 4.01 7.56 12.04
CA ASN A 11 3.39 7.07 10.82
C ASN A 11 4.36 7.13 9.65
N SER A 12 4.88 5.96 9.28
CA SER A 12 5.84 5.80 8.18
C SER A 12 5.42 4.71 7.19
N GLY A 13 4.13 4.35 7.17
CA GLY A 13 3.69 3.15 6.44
C GLY A 13 4.53 1.93 6.83
N ILE A 14 4.50 0.90 5.99
CA ILE A 14 5.45 -0.20 6.01
C ILE A 14 5.81 -0.57 4.59
N ASP A 15 7.07 -0.90 4.37
CA ASP A 15 7.52 -1.48 3.11
C ASP A 15 7.41 -3.00 3.19
N ILE A 16 6.59 -3.57 2.31
CA ILE A 16 6.38 -5.01 2.24
C ILE A 16 7.21 -5.54 1.07
N LYS A 17 8.33 -6.21 1.39
CA LYS A 17 9.13 -6.92 0.39
C LYS A 17 8.38 -8.14 -0.12
N THR A 18 8.44 -8.36 -1.42
CA THR A 18 7.74 -9.45 -2.09
C THR A 18 8.53 -9.93 -3.32
N SER A 19 8.11 -11.03 -3.92
CA SER A 19 8.65 -11.47 -5.22
C SER A 19 8.27 -10.48 -6.33
N GLU A 20 9.13 -10.35 -7.34
CA GLU A 20 8.85 -9.57 -8.53
C GLU A 20 7.49 -9.95 -9.15
N GLY A 21 6.69 -8.93 -9.48
CA GLY A 21 5.40 -9.12 -10.13
C GLY A 21 4.33 -9.74 -9.23
N ALA A 22 4.59 -9.87 -7.92
CA ALA A 22 3.60 -10.38 -6.99
C ALA A 22 2.29 -9.58 -7.03
N ALA A 23 1.18 -10.31 -6.95
CA ALA A 23 -0.14 -9.72 -6.93
C ALA A 23 -0.36 -8.94 -5.62
N VAL A 24 -0.67 -7.65 -5.73
CA VAL A 24 -1.07 -6.83 -4.59
C VAL A 24 -2.57 -6.96 -4.41
N ARG A 25 -2.98 -7.22 -3.18
CA ARG A 25 -4.38 -7.53 -2.84
C ARG A 25 -4.90 -6.55 -1.79
N ALA A 26 -6.18 -6.24 -1.88
CA ALA A 26 -6.86 -5.44 -0.88
C ALA A 26 -6.88 -6.17 0.48
N VAL A 27 -6.40 -5.50 1.53
CA VAL A 27 -6.38 -6.06 2.89
C VAL A 27 -7.78 -6.20 3.48
N PHE A 28 -8.76 -5.46 2.97
CA PHE A 28 -10.16 -5.54 3.38
C PHE A 28 -11.11 -5.17 2.24
N ALA A 29 -12.40 -5.51 2.37
CA ALA A 29 -13.41 -5.08 1.42
C ALA A 29 -13.67 -3.56 1.54
N GLY A 30 -13.88 -2.87 0.42
CA GLY A 30 -14.01 -1.42 0.42
C GLY A 30 -14.32 -0.83 -0.94
N GLU A 31 -14.15 0.47 -1.07
CA GLU A 31 -14.32 1.21 -2.32
C GLU A 31 -13.03 1.95 -2.66
N VAL A 32 -12.58 1.82 -3.90
CA VAL A 32 -11.39 2.52 -4.39
C VAL A 32 -11.71 4.01 -4.46
N SER A 33 -11.13 4.78 -3.55
CA SER A 33 -11.31 6.23 -3.48
C SER A 33 -10.46 6.97 -4.51
N ARG A 34 -9.27 6.44 -4.82
CA ARG A 34 -8.32 7.09 -5.73
C ARG A 34 -7.42 6.07 -6.40
N VAL A 35 -7.16 6.32 -7.68
CA VAL A 35 -6.07 5.69 -8.45
C VAL A 35 -5.27 6.83 -9.07
N GLN A 36 -3.95 6.83 -8.88
CA GLN A 36 -3.07 7.87 -9.39
C GLN A 36 -1.83 7.25 -10.02
N ASN A 37 -1.44 7.76 -11.18
CA ASN A 37 -0.15 7.47 -11.79
C ASN A 37 0.89 8.45 -11.25
N LEU A 38 2.02 7.92 -10.79
CA LEU A 38 3.17 8.60 -10.21
C LEU A 38 4.37 8.39 -11.13
N GLU A 39 4.24 8.80 -12.40
CA GLU A 39 5.30 8.82 -13.42
C GLU A 39 6.12 7.52 -13.51
N GLY A 40 5.43 6.39 -13.66
CA GLY A 40 6.05 5.07 -13.79
C GLY A 40 5.73 4.11 -12.64
N SER A 41 5.08 4.60 -11.59
CA SER A 41 4.43 3.77 -10.58
C SER A 41 2.99 4.21 -10.35
N TYR A 42 2.23 3.44 -9.57
CA TYR A 42 0.85 3.76 -9.24
C TYR A 42 0.60 3.77 -7.74
N LEU A 43 -0.36 4.61 -7.37
CA LEU A 43 -0.97 4.69 -6.06
C LEU A 43 -2.44 4.26 -6.17
N VAL A 44 -2.86 3.37 -5.28
CA VAL A 44 -4.27 3.02 -5.08
C VAL A 44 -4.65 3.31 -3.64
N VAL A 45 -5.75 4.03 -3.43
CA VAL A 45 -6.29 4.31 -2.09
C VAL A 45 -7.69 3.72 -1.96
N ILE A 46 -7.91 2.89 -0.95
CA ILE A 46 -9.17 2.18 -0.73
C ILE A 46 -9.77 2.60 0.61
N LYS A 47 -11.05 2.96 0.59
CA LYS A 47 -11.83 3.32 1.77
C LYS A 47 -12.57 2.10 2.31
N HIS A 48 -12.40 1.82 3.60
CA HIS A 48 -13.02 0.74 4.36
C HIS A 48 -13.85 1.33 5.51
N GLY A 49 -14.93 2.05 5.17
CA GLY A 49 -15.71 2.79 6.17
C GLY A 49 -14.94 4.02 6.67
N THR A 50 -14.53 4.01 7.94
CA THR A 50 -13.71 5.08 8.56
C THR A 50 -12.21 4.87 8.37
N TYR A 51 -11.80 3.72 7.84
CA TYR A 51 -10.40 3.44 7.54
C TYR A 51 -10.08 3.68 6.06
N PHE A 52 -8.83 4.01 5.78
CA PHE A 52 -8.27 4.13 4.44
C PHE A 52 -6.99 3.32 4.36
N THR A 53 -6.76 2.64 3.24
CA THR A 53 -5.49 2.00 2.95
C THR A 53 -4.90 2.57 1.68
N ALA A 54 -3.60 2.81 1.68
CA ALA A 54 -2.85 3.26 0.50
C ALA A 54 -1.83 2.20 0.11
N TYR A 55 -1.75 1.93 -1.19
CA TYR A 55 -0.81 1.01 -1.81
C TYR A 55 -0.01 1.80 -2.83
N VAL A 56 1.27 2.02 -2.54
CA VAL A 56 2.19 2.83 -3.38
C VAL A 56 3.26 1.93 -4.00
N TYR A 57 3.93 2.44 -5.02
CA TYR A 57 4.92 1.71 -5.82
C TYR A 57 4.35 0.51 -6.56
N LEU A 58 3.08 0.57 -6.96
CA LEU A 58 2.51 -0.47 -7.81
C LEU A 58 3.05 -0.33 -9.24
N ARG A 59 3.42 -1.44 -9.88
CA ARG A 59 3.82 -1.49 -11.29
C ARG A 59 2.62 -1.39 -12.22
N SER A 60 1.51 -2.01 -11.82
CA SER A 60 0.26 -2.00 -12.57
C SER A 60 -0.92 -1.94 -11.62
N VAL A 61 -2.06 -1.46 -12.12
CA VAL A 61 -3.31 -1.37 -11.38
C VAL A 61 -4.42 -2.01 -12.21
N SER A 62 -5.25 -2.84 -11.56
CA SER A 62 -6.37 -3.55 -12.17
C SER A 62 -7.74 -3.06 -11.67
N VAL A 63 -7.77 -1.91 -10.99
CA VAL A 63 -8.97 -1.30 -10.41
C VAL A 63 -9.07 0.19 -10.74
N SER A 64 -10.28 0.74 -10.65
CA SER A 64 -10.57 2.15 -10.94
C SER A 64 -11.23 2.85 -9.75
N ALA A 65 -11.15 4.18 -9.69
CA ALA A 65 -11.86 4.96 -8.67
C ALA A 65 -13.39 4.71 -8.74
N GLY A 66 -14.03 4.59 -7.58
CA GLY A 66 -15.44 4.19 -7.41
C GLY A 66 -15.69 2.69 -7.46
N GLN A 67 -14.70 1.87 -7.80
CA GLN A 67 -14.86 0.41 -7.84
C GLN A 67 -14.92 -0.18 -6.43
N LYS A 68 -15.91 -1.05 -6.19
CA LYS A 68 -15.95 -1.88 -4.98
C LYS A 68 -14.98 -3.04 -5.11
N VAL A 69 -14.19 -3.26 -4.05
CA VAL A 69 -13.25 -4.36 -3.94
C VAL A 69 -13.64 -5.27 -2.78
N SER A 70 -13.42 -6.57 -2.95
CA SER A 70 -13.60 -7.58 -1.91
C SER A 70 -12.30 -7.83 -1.16
N LEU A 71 -12.42 -8.46 0.02
CA LEU A 71 -11.26 -8.96 0.77
C LEU A 71 -10.38 -9.84 -0.13
N LYS A 72 -9.06 -9.61 -0.10
CA LYS A 72 -8.04 -10.32 -0.91
C LYS A 72 -8.19 -10.16 -2.44
N GLN A 73 -9.07 -9.28 -2.92
CA GLN A 73 -9.16 -9.00 -4.35
C GLN A 73 -7.86 -8.36 -4.85
N THR A 74 -7.33 -8.87 -5.97
CA THR A 74 -6.15 -8.28 -6.63
C THR A 74 -6.47 -6.87 -7.13
N ILE A 75 -5.62 -5.92 -6.80
CA ILE A 75 -5.74 -4.51 -7.18
C ILE A 75 -4.62 -4.04 -8.12
N GLY A 76 -3.56 -4.83 -8.25
CA GLY A 76 -2.40 -4.49 -9.06
C GLY A 76 -1.23 -5.46 -8.83
N THR A 77 -0.05 -5.05 -9.27
CA THR A 77 1.21 -5.79 -9.08
C THR A 77 2.27 -4.92 -8.42
N ALA A 78 3.14 -5.54 -7.63
CA ALA A 78 4.23 -4.85 -6.94
C ALA A 78 5.25 -4.28 -7.95
N GLY A 79 5.78 -3.10 -7.62
CA GLY A 79 6.89 -2.46 -8.30
C GLY A 79 8.20 -3.18 -8.05
N VAL A 80 9.16 -2.98 -8.95
CA VAL A 80 10.55 -3.40 -8.76
C VAL A 80 11.36 -2.13 -8.60
N ASP A 81 12.13 -2.06 -7.52
CA ASP A 81 13.10 -1.00 -7.33
C ASP A 81 14.26 -1.17 -8.32
N PRO A 82 14.53 -0.19 -9.20
CA PRO A 82 15.51 -0.36 -10.28
C PRO A 82 16.97 -0.37 -9.79
N GLU A 83 17.26 0.10 -8.57
CA GLU A 83 18.62 0.15 -8.02
C GLU A 83 18.98 -1.15 -7.29
N SER A 84 18.04 -1.70 -6.51
CA SER A 84 18.24 -2.91 -5.71
C SER A 84 17.75 -4.19 -6.39
N GLY A 85 16.82 -4.09 -7.35
CA GLY A 85 16.12 -5.23 -7.93
C GLY A 85 15.09 -5.87 -6.99
N ASP A 86 14.93 -5.36 -5.77
CA ASP A 86 13.95 -5.85 -4.82
C ASP A 86 12.54 -5.36 -5.22
N SER A 87 11.54 -6.25 -5.11
CA SER A 87 10.15 -5.86 -5.29
C SER A 87 9.53 -5.50 -3.95
N GLN A 88 8.91 -4.32 -3.90
CA GLN A 88 8.31 -3.80 -2.68
C GLN A 88 7.02 -3.03 -2.96
N VAL A 89 6.16 -2.99 -1.95
CA VAL A 89 4.95 -2.16 -1.92
C VAL A 89 4.98 -1.36 -0.64
N HIS A 90 4.80 -0.05 -0.76
CA HIS A 90 4.59 0.79 0.41
C HIS A 90 3.12 0.74 0.80
N PHE A 91 2.84 0.33 2.03
CA PHE A 91 1.49 0.19 2.56
C PHE A 91 1.25 1.15 3.71
N GLU A 92 0.16 1.90 3.64
CA GLU A 92 -0.27 2.78 4.72
C GLU A 92 -1.70 2.46 5.14
N LEU A 93 -1.99 2.61 6.43
CA LEU A 93 -3.33 2.47 7.01
C LEU A 93 -3.68 3.73 7.79
N TRP A 94 -4.78 4.37 7.44
CA TRP A 94 -5.27 5.56 8.13
C TRP A 94 -6.67 5.30 8.70
N LYS A 95 -7.00 5.96 9.81
CA LYS A 95 -8.36 6.02 10.38
C LYS A 95 -8.78 7.49 10.39
N ASN A 96 -9.76 7.83 9.55
CA ASN A 96 -10.08 9.22 9.20
C ASN A 96 -8.82 9.93 8.65
N LEU A 97 -8.33 10.96 9.35
CA LEU A 97 -7.10 11.70 9.04
C LEU A 97 -5.94 11.33 9.98
N VAL A 98 -6.12 10.32 10.84
CA VAL A 98 -5.12 9.89 11.81
C VAL A 98 -4.46 8.61 11.29
N PRO A 99 -3.19 8.65 10.90
CA PRO A 99 -2.55 7.47 10.35
C PRO A 99 -2.27 6.45 11.49
N GLN A 100 -2.31 5.15 11.18
CA GLN A 100 -2.36 4.04 12.14
C GLN A 100 -1.20 3.07 11.91
N ASN A 101 -0.74 2.39 12.98
CA ASN A 101 0.25 1.31 12.84
C ASN A 101 -0.39 0.11 12.10
N PRO A 102 0.10 -0.25 10.89
CA PRO A 102 -0.49 -1.31 10.08
C PRO A 102 -0.11 -2.72 10.52
N GLN A 103 0.89 -2.91 11.40
CA GLN A 103 1.38 -4.25 11.77
C GLN A 103 0.28 -5.15 12.37
N GLY A 104 -0.74 -4.58 13.03
CA GLY A 104 -1.87 -5.35 13.55
C GLY A 104 -2.93 -5.75 12.51
N TRP A 105 -2.87 -5.20 11.29
CA TRP A 105 -3.84 -5.45 10.21
C TRP A 105 -3.33 -6.42 9.14
N ILE A 106 -2.02 -6.67 9.09
CA ILE A 106 -1.46 -7.66 8.18
C ILE A 106 -1.73 -9.04 8.77
N ALA A 107 -2.49 -9.86 8.06
CA ALA A 107 -2.63 -11.26 8.42
C ALA A 107 -1.29 -11.98 8.20
N ASN A 108 -0.70 -12.51 9.27
CA ASN A 108 0.38 -13.50 9.17
C ASN A 108 -0.18 -14.70 8.39
N ASN A 109 0.52 -15.10 7.31
CA ASN A 109 0.22 -16.35 6.60
C ASN A 109 0.80 -17.54 7.36
#